data_AF-A0AAV9AYS4-F1
#
_entry.id   AF-A0AAV9AYS4-F1
#
_cell.length_a   1.000
_cell.length_b   1.000
_cell.length_c   1.000
_cell.angle_alpha   90.00
_cell.angle_beta   90.00
_cell.angle_gamma   90.00
#
_symmetry.space_group_name_H-M   'P 1'
#
loop_
_entity.id
_entity.type
_entity.pdbx_description
1 polymer ?
#
loop_
_entity_poly.entity_id
_entity_poly.type
_entity_poly.pdbx_seq_one_letter_code
_entity_poly.pdbx_strand_id
1 'polypeptide(L)'
;MKADGQVKMISGETPFLFSKACELFIQDLTLRSWLHADQGKRRTIQKIDVASVVCHDKVFDFLDRFVPMAELKVRILMHYHKSH
;
A
#
# COMPACT_ATOMS: atom_id res chain seq x y z
N MET A 1 5.56 -8.69 15.91
CA MET A 1 4.87 -9.96 16.25
C MET A 1 5.10 -10.37 17.70
N LYS A 2 6.33 -10.68 18.15
CA LYS A 2 6.61 -10.96 19.59
C LYS A 2 6.62 -9.73 20.50
N ALA A 3 6.76 -8.53 19.93
CA ALA A 3 6.67 -7.27 20.66
C ALA A 3 5.24 -6.92 21.12
N ASP A 4 4.23 -7.62 20.60
CA ASP A 4 2.85 -7.50 21.09
C ASP A 4 2.70 -8.36 22.34
N GLY A 5 2.39 -7.73 23.48
CA GLY A 5 2.25 -8.40 24.79
C GLY A 5 1.14 -9.44 24.87
N GLN A 6 0.20 -9.45 23.92
CA GLN A 6 -0.84 -10.48 23.82
C GLN A 6 -0.32 -11.77 23.12
N VAL A 7 0.83 -11.72 22.46
CA VAL A 7 1.38 -12.83 21.68
C VAL A 7 2.30 -13.71 22.52
N LYS A 8 1.75 -14.82 23.06
CA LYS A 8 2.50 -15.76 23.89
C LYS A 8 3.50 -16.61 23.10
N MET A 9 3.13 -17.10 21.91
CA MET A 9 3.98 -17.97 21.09
C MET A 9 3.84 -17.64 19.60
N ILE A 10 4.90 -17.89 18.83
CA ILE A 10 4.91 -17.83 17.37
C ILE A 10 5.60 -19.12 16.89
N SER A 11 5.06 -19.77 15.86
CA SER A 11 5.71 -20.94 15.25
C SER A 11 7.04 -20.53 14.62
N GLY A 12 8.03 -21.44 14.63
CA GLY A 12 9.35 -21.20 14.03
C GLY A 12 9.30 -20.86 12.53
N GLU A 13 8.28 -21.35 11.82
CA GLU A 13 8.12 -21.12 10.37
C GLU A 13 7.48 -19.76 10.04
N THR A 14 6.76 -19.16 10.99
CA THR A 14 5.99 -17.93 10.75
C THR A 14 6.88 -16.76 10.31
N PRO A 15 8.02 -16.45 10.95
CA PRO A 15 8.89 -15.36 10.50
C PRO A 15 9.40 -15.54 9.07
N PHE A 16 9.67 -16.79 8.65
CA PHE A 16 10.14 -17.09 7.29
C PHE A 16 9.05 -16.81 6.25
N LEU A 17 7.84 -17.33 6.49
CA LEU A 17 6.68 -17.07 5.62
C LEU A 17 6.35 -15.58 5.52
N PHE A 18 6.34 -14.87 6.65
CA PHE A 18 6.06 -13.43 6.66
C PHE A 18 7.16 -12.64 5.94
N SER A 19 8.42 -13.05 6.01
CA SER A 19 9.50 -12.40 5.26
C SER A 19 9.21 -12.43 3.76
N LYS A 20 8.79 -13.60 3.23
CA LYS A 20 8.46 -13.71 1.81
C LYS A 20 7.18 -12.97 1.44
N ALA A 21 6.15 -13.05 2.28
CA ALA A 21 4.91 -12.30 2.08
C ALA A 21 5.15 -10.78 2.07
N CYS A 22 5.97 -10.27 2.99
CA CYS A 22 6.37 -8.87 3.04
C CYS A 22 7.15 -8.44 1.79
N GLU A 23 8.06 -9.27 1.29
CA GLU A 23 8.79 -9.01 0.04
C GLU A 23 7.83 -8.85 -1.13
N LEU A 24 6.92 -9.81 -1.32
CA LEU A 24 5.91 -9.78 -2.39
C LEU A 24 4.95 -8.59 -2.24
N PHE A 25 4.55 -8.29 -1.01
CA PHE A 25 3.70 -7.14 -0.69
C PHE A 25 4.38 -5.81 -1.07
N ILE A 26 5.65 -5.62 -0.69
CA ILE A 26 6.42 -4.41 -1.03
C ILE A 26 6.57 -4.31 -2.55
N GLN A 27 6.86 -5.41 -3.23
CA GLN A 27 6.98 -5.45 -4.70
C GLN A 27 5.67 -5.04 -5.39
N ASP A 28 4.55 -5.63 -5.01
CA ASP A 28 3.24 -5.35 -5.62
C ASP A 28 2.81 -3.89 -5.38
N LEU A 29 2.91 -3.41 -4.13
CA LEU A 29 2.60 -2.03 -3.79
C LEU A 29 3.48 -1.04 -4.56
N THR A 30 4.78 -1.33 -4.70
CA THR A 30 5.74 -0.48 -5.42
C THR A 30 5.40 -0.44 -6.91
N LEU A 31 5.13 -1.59 -7.54
CA LEU A 31 4.81 -1.67 -8.96
C LEU A 31 3.53 -0.91 -9.29
N ARG A 32 2.48 -1.08 -8.49
CA ARG A 32 1.21 -0.35 -8.71
C ARG A 32 1.35 1.14 -8.46
N SER A 33 2.11 1.53 -7.44
CA SER A 33 2.41 2.95 -7.18
C SER A 33 3.23 3.55 -8.31
N TRP A 34 4.15 2.79 -8.91
CA TRP A 34 4.90 3.23 -10.08
C TRP A 34 3.99 3.56 -11.27
N LEU A 35 2.93 2.77 -11.53
CA LEU A 35 1.99 3.07 -12.61
C LEU A 35 1.35 4.45 -12.47
N HIS A 36 1.02 4.87 -11.25
CA HIS A 36 0.51 6.22 -10.99
C HIS A 36 1.58 7.31 -11.15
N ALA A 37 2.83 7.03 -10.75
CA ALA A 37 3.95 7.95 -10.96
C ALA A 37 4.22 8.17 -12.45
N ASP A 38 4.24 7.08 -13.23
CA ASP A 38 4.50 7.06 -14.67
C ASP A 38 3.37 7.75 -15.46
N GLN A 39 2.10 7.54 -15.10
CA GLN A 39 0.96 8.30 -15.64
C GLN A 39 1.14 9.82 -15.43
N GLY A 40 1.71 10.20 -14.30
CA GLY A 40 2.08 11.59 -13.99
C GLY A 40 3.38 12.06 -14.65
N LYS A 41 4.00 11.25 -15.54
CA LYS A 41 5.31 11.48 -16.17
C LYS A 41 6.43 11.72 -15.16
N ARG A 42 6.31 11.17 -13.95
CA ARG A 42 7.30 11.28 -12.87
C ARG A 42 8.16 10.03 -12.81
N ARG A 43 9.44 10.22 -12.50
CA ARG A 43 10.42 9.14 -12.32
C ARG A 43 10.67 8.75 -10.86
N THR A 44 9.90 9.35 -9.95
CA THR A 44 10.00 9.12 -8.51
C THR A 44 8.59 8.88 -7.97
N ILE A 45 8.42 7.75 -7.28
CA ILE A 45 7.19 7.44 -6.55
C ILE A 45 7.06 8.44 -5.39
N GLN A 46 5.90 9.07 -5.30
CA GLN A 46 5.54 10.01 -4.25
C GLN A 46 4.43 9.43 -3.37
N LYS A 47 4.20 10.04 -2.21
CA LYS A 47 3.14 9.62 -1.28
C LYS A 47 1.75 9.56 -1.94
N ILE A 48 1.48 10.44 -2.91
CA ILE A 48 0.21 10.46 -3.65
C ILE A 48 -0.02 9.22 -4.51
N ASP A 49 1.04 8.58 -4.99
CA ASP A 49 0.94 7.37 -5.81
C ASP A 49 0.53 6.17 -4.97
N VAL A 50 1.21 6.00 -3.82
CA VAL A 50 0.86 4.98 -2.81
C VAL A 50 -0.56 5.22 -2.30
N ALA A 51 -0.91 6.48 -2.01
CA ALA A 51 -2.27 6.84 -1.60
C ALA A 51 -3.30 6.48 -2.67
N SER A 52 -2.96 6.64 -3.95
CA SER A 52 -3.85 6.27 -5.06
C SER A 52 -4.08 4.77 -5.13
N VAL A 53 -3.05 3.94 -4.93
CA VAL A 53 -3.22 2.48 -4.88
C VAL A 53 -4.14 2.08 -3.72
N VAL A 54 -3.88 2.60 -2.52
CA VAL A 54 -4.67 2.29 -1.31
C VAL A 54 -6.12 2.72 -1.44
N CYS A 55 -6.41 3.82 -2.14
CA CYS A 55 -7.79 4.28 -2.34
C CYS A 55 -8.59 3.47 -3.36
N HIS A 56 -7.92 2.79 -4.31
CA HIS A 56 -8.59 2.15 -5.44
C HIS A 56 -8.60 0.62 -5.41
N ASP A 57 -7.71 0.01 -4.61
CA ASP A 57 -7.63 -1.44 -4.53
C ASP A 57 -7.87 -1.93 -3.10
N LYS A 58 -8.96 -2.68 -2.96
CA LYS A 58 -9.44 -3.23 -1.68
C LYS A 58 -8.44 -4.15 -0.99
N VAL A 59 -7.51 -4.76 -1.75
CA VAL A 59 -6.45 -5.59 -1.13
C VAL A 59 -5.58 -4.77 -0.17
N PHE A 60 -5.54 -3.44 -0.34
CA PHE A 60 -4.78 -2.51 0.49
C PHE A 60 -5.63 -1.76 1.55
N ASP A 61 -6.91 -2.11 1.76
CA ASP A 61 -7.79 -1.45 2.74
C ASP A 61 -7.23 -1.47 4.17
N PHE A 62 -6.37 -2.44 4.50
CA PHE A 62 -5.71 -2.50 5.81
C PHE A 62 -4.72 -1.34 6.04
N LEU A 63 -4.31 -0.62 5.00
CA LEU A 63 -3.40 0.53 5.06
C LEU A 63 -4.11 1.87 5.28
N ASP A 64 -5.44 1.90 5.21
CA ASP A 64 -6.23 3.14 5.15
C ASP A 64 -6.07 4.02 6.40
N ARG A 65 -5.75 3.41 7.55
CA ARG A 65 -5.47 4.11 8.82
C ARG A 65 -4.02 4.59 8.94
N PHE A 66 -3.12 4.07 8.13
CA PHE A 66 -1.68 4.34 8.24
C PHE A 66 -1.20 5.34 7.19
N VAL A 67 -1.87 5.40 6.04
CA VAL A 67 -1.55 6.35 4.98
C VAL A 67 -2.35 7.64 5.18
N PRO A 68 -1.71 8.83 5.21
CA PRO A 68 -2.41 10.09 5.44
C PRO A 68 -3.25 10.50 4.22
N MET A 69 -4.55 10.18 4.26
CA MET A 69 -5.47 10.34 3.12
C MET A 69 -6.33 11.60 3.12
N ALA A 70 -6.35 12.38 4.21
CA ALA A 70 -7.37 13.41 4.46
C ALA A 70 -7.53 14.46 3.35
N GLU A 71 -6.42 14.93 2.77
CA GLU A 71 -6.44 15.92 1.68
C GLU A 71 -6.37 15.29 0.27
N LEU A 72 -6.01 14.00 0.21
CA LEU A 72 -5.70 13.30 -1.04
C LEU A 72 -6.90 12.55 -1.63
N LYS A 73 -7.80 12.00 -0.78
CA LYS A 73 -8.92 11.16 -1.22
C LYS A 73 -9.85 11.85 -2.23
N VAL A 74 -10.20 13.12 -2.00
CA VAL A 74 -11.10 13.86 -2.92
C VAL A 74 -10.47 14.03 -4.30
N ARG A 75 -9.19 14.42 -4.36
CA ARG A 75 -8.46 14.60 -5.62
C ARG A 75 -8.26 13.28 -6.37
N ILE A 76 -7.94 12.22 -5.62
CA ILE A 76 -7.69 10.88 -6.16
C ILE A 76 -8.97 10.28 -6.77
N LEU A 77 -10.09 10.33 -6.03
CA LEU A 77 -11.37 9.80 -6.50
C LEU A 77 -11.94 10.60 -7.68
N MET A 78 -11.72 11.92 -7.72
CA MET A 78 -12.16 12.76 -8.86
C MET A 78 -11.38 12.46 -10.15
N HIS A 79 -10.10 12.09 -10.07
CA HIS A 79 -9.31 11.74 -11.26
C HIS A 79 -9.63 10.36 -11.82
N TYR A 80 -10.08 9.41 -11.00
CA TYR A 80 -10.47 8.07 -11.44
C TYR A 80 -11.68 8.08 -12.39
N HIS A 81 -12.70 8.87 -12.07
CA HIS A 81 -13.91 8.96 -12.90
C HIS A 81 -13.71 9.57 -14.30
N LYS A 82 -12.55 10.15 -14.60
CA LYS A 82 -12.23 10.69 -15.93
C LYS A 82 -11.46 9.73 -16.84
N SER A 83 -11.08 8.56 -16.34
CA SER A 83 -10.23 7.60 -17.07
C SER A 83 -11.00 6.41 -17.65
N HIS A 84 -12.34 6.50 -17.72
CA HIS A 84 -13.23 5.53 -18.37
C HIS A 84 -14.14 6.22 -19.38
#